data_AF-A0A3N5XDM0-F1
#
_entry.id   AF-A0A3N5XDM0-F1
#
_cell.length_a   1.000
_cell.length_b   1.000
_cell.length_c   1.000
_cell.angle_alpha   90.00
_cell.angle_beta   90.00
_cell.angle_gamma   90.00
#
_symmetry.space_group_name_H-M   'P 1'
#
loop_
_entity.id
_entity.type
_entity.pdbx_description
1 polymer ?
#
loop_
_entity_poly.entity_id
_entity_poly.type
_entity_poly.pdbx_seq_one_letter_code
_entity_poly.pdbx_strand_id
1 'polypeptide(L)'
;AQGIREAPRRLLRSIPNLELVDVPDGETCCGSAGTYNMEQPEIARELGTRKAQNILAIGAEALAAGNIGCLVQIQKLLAGSGHPLPVYHTIQVLALAYHSG
;
A
#
# COMPACT_ATOMS: atom_id res chain seq x y z
N ALA A 1 -1.22 -4.86 14.83
CA ALA A 1 -1.49 -5.31 13.45
C ALA A 1 -1.74 -6.82 13.44
N GLN A 2 -2.44 -7.36 12.43
CA GLN A 2 -2.91 -8.75 12.40
C GLN A 2 -1.83 -9.84 12.26
N GLY A 3 -0.53 -9.48 12.11
CA GLY A 3 0.56 -10.45 11.98
C GLY A 3 0.58 -11.23 10.65
N ILE A 4 -0.33 -10.91 9.72
CA ILE A 4 -0.46 -11.56 8.43
C ILE A 4 0.56 -10.93 7.45
N ARG A 5 1.58 -11.71 7.06
CA ARG A 5 2.62 -11.26 6.12
C ARG A 5 2.73 -12.15 4.89
N GLU A 6 2.81 -13.46 5.10
CA GLU A 6 3.13 -14.43 4.05
C GLU A 6 1.94 -14.84 3.18
N ALA A 7 0.76 -15.00 3.77
CA ALA A 7 -0.40 -15.49 3.02
C ALA A 7 -0.78 -14.58 1.82
N PRO A 8 -0.87 -13.24 1.96
CA PRO A 8 -1.15 -12.36 0.82
C PRO A 8 -0.05 -12.39 -0.23
N ARG A 9 1.23 -12.38 0.19
CA ARG A 9 2.38 -12.44 -0.72
C ARG A 9 2.39 -13.73 -1.53
N ARG A 10 2.08 -14.86 -0.89
CA ARG A 10 2.00 -16.16 -1.57
C ARG A 10 0.94 -16.18 -2.65
N LEU A 11 -0.24 -15.62 -2.39
CA LEU A 11 -1.30 -15.50 -3.39
C LEU A 11 -0.85 -14.62 -4.56
N LEU A 12 -0.27 -13.46 -4.28
CA LEU A 12 0.20 -12.56 -5.34
C LEU A 12 1.33 -13.19 -6.18
N ARG A 13 2.28 -13.91 -5.56
CA ARG A 13 3.37 -14.62 -6.30
C ARG A 13 2.86 -15.74 -7.22
N SER A 14 1.62 -16.21 -7.04
CA SER A 14 1.03 -17.22 -7.94
C SER A 14 0.47 -16.64 -9.23
N ILE A 15 0.41 -15.32 -9.38
CA ILE A 15 -0.08 -14.64 -10.58
C ILE A 15 1.04 -14.62 -11.63
N PRO A 16 0.84 -15.19 -12.83
CA PRO A 16 1.83 -15.12 -13.91
C PRO A 16 2.16 -13.68 -14.29
N ASN A 17 3.42 -13.40 -14.58
CA ASN A 17 3.93 -12.09 -14.99
C ASN A 17 3.75 -10.97 -13.94
N LEU A 18 3.46 -11.31 -12.68
CA LEU A 18 3.49 -10.35 -11.58
C LEU A 18 4.82 -10.44 -10.83
N GLU A 19 5.55 -9.33 -10.78
CA GLU A 19 6.72 -9.20 -9.89
C GLU A 19 6.30 -8.55 -8.56
N LEU A 20 6.66 -9.19 -7.45
CA LEU A 20 6.51 -8.59 -6.13
C LEU A 20 7.84 -8.04 -5.64
N VAL A 21 7.84 -6.73 -5.41
CA VAL A 21 8.94 -5.97 -4.81
C VAL A 21 8.55 -5.51 -3.40
N ASP A 22 9.49 -5.55 -2.47
CA ASP A 22 9.25 -5.11 -1.10
C ASP A 22 9.48 -3.60 -0.95
N VAL A 23 8.64 -2.97 -0.12
CA VAL A 23 8.77 -1.55 0.20
C VAL A 23 9.81 -1.35 1.30
N PRO A 24 10.82 -0.47 1.12
CA PRO A 24 11.71 -0.08 2.20
C PRO A 24 10.93 0.41 3.41
N ASP A 25 11.26 -0.08 4.61
CA ASP A 25 10.47 0.16 5.83
C ASP A 25 8.96 -0.14 5.66
N GLY A 26 8.65 -1.21 4.92
CA GLY A 26 7.30 -1.66 4.60
C GLY A 26 6.41 -1.96 5.82
N GLU A 27 6.98 -2.13 7.00
CA GLU A 27 6.25 -2.36 8.25
C GLU A 27 5.87 -1.04 8.97
N THR A 28 6.47 0.10 8.60
CA THR A 28 6.13 1.40 9.18
C THR A 28 4.67 1.76 8.91
N CYS A 29 4.00 2.28 9.94
CA CYS A 29 2.60 2.69 9.88
C CYS A 29 2.34 3.70 8.74
N CYS A 30 1.16 3.61 8.12
CA CYS A 30 0.72 4.56 7.09
C CYS A 30 0.24 5.91 7.66
N GLY A 31 0.04 6.00 8.98
CA GLY A 31 -0.49 7.18 9.67
C GLY A 31 -2.01 7.20 9.86
N SER A 32 -2.79 6.28 9.28
CA SER A 32 -4.26 6.27 9.45
C SER A 32 -4.71 5.83 10.85
N ALA A 33 -4.41 4.58 11.23
CA ALA A 33 -4.76 3.94 12.51
C ALA A 33 -6.15 4.33 13.10
N GLY A 34 -7.21 4.27 12.30
CA GLY A 34 -8.56 4.62 12.75
C GLY A 34 -8.79 6.13 12.74
N THR A 35 -8.99 6.73 13.92
CA THR A 35 -9.15 8.20 14.10
C THR A 35 -7.80 8.90 14.31
N TYR A 36 -6.69 8.18 14.38
CA TYR A 36 -5.38 8.74 14.69
C TYR A 36 -4.96 9.85 13.73
N ASN A 37 -5.29 9.74 12.44
CA ASN A 37 -4.99 10.81 11.47
C ASN A 37 -5.81 12.10 11.69
N MET A 38 -6.91 12.05 12.44
CA MET A 38 -7.68 13.22 12.85
C MET A 38 -7.18 13.77 14.18
N GLU A 39 -6.81 12.88 15.10
CA GLU A 39 -6.31 13.24 16.44
C GLU A 39 -4.87 13.75 16.42
N GLN A 40 -4.02 13.19 15.55
CA GLN A 40 -2.60 13.47 15.41
C GLN A 40 -2.22 13.72 13.93
N PRO A 41 -2.81 14.76 13.30
CA PRO A 41 -2.71 14.97 11.86
C PRO A 41 -1.27 15.17 11.36
N GLU A 42 -0.43 15.85 12.14
CA GLU A 42 0.96 16.11 11.73
C GLU A 42 1.82 14.84 11.74
N ILE A 43 1.72 14.03 12.81
CA ILE A 43 2.45 12.76 12.90
C ILE A 43 1.94 11.79 11.83
N ALA A 44 0.63 11.72 11.62
CA ALA A 44 0.03 10.90 10.57
C ALA A 44 0.50 11.30 9.16
N ARG A 45 0.64 12.62 8.91
CA ARG A 45 1.16 13.15 7.65
C ARG A 45 2.63 12.82 7.48
N GLU A 46 3.45 12.96 8.52
CA GLU A 46 4.88 12.62 8.47
C GLU A 46 5.09 11.13 8.15
N LEU A 47 4.43 10.24 8.90
CA LEU A 47 4.49 8.79 8.68
C LEU A 47 4.04 8.41 7.27
N GLY A 48 2.89 8.95 6.84
CA GLY A 48 2.35 8.71 5.51
C GLY A 48 3.26 9.23 4.39
N THR A 49 3.93 10.37 4.60
CA THR A 49 4.82 10.99 3.60
C THR A 49 6.06 10.14 3.41
N ARG A 50 6.70 9.73 4.51
CA ARG A 50 7.84 8.81 4.46
C ARG A 50 7.46 7.49 3.77
N LYS A 51 6.28 6.95 4.07
CA LYS A 51 5.78 5.74 3.42
C LYS A 51 5.61 5.92 1.92
N ALA A 52 4.98 7.01 1.49
CA ALA A 52 4.76 7.31 0.08
C ALA A 52 6.08 7.49 -0.68
N GLN A 53 7.07 8.18 -0.08
CA GLN A 53 8.41 8.33 -0.65
C GLN A 53 9.10 6.97 -0.85
N ASN A 54 9.06 6.10 0.17
CA ASN A 54 9.63 4.76 0.06
C ASN A 54 8.94 3.91 -1.02
N ILE A 55 7.63 4.03 -1.18
CA ILE A 55 6.88 3.36 -2.24
C ILE A 55 7.31 3.86 -3.62
N LEU A 56 7.38 5.18 -3.81
CA LEU A 56 7.76 5.79 -5.08
C LEU A 56 9.20 5.48 -5.49
N ALA A 57 10.12 5.39 -4.52
CA ALA A 57 11.53 5.09 -4.77
C ALA A 57 11.78 3.71 -5.41
N ILE A 58 10.83 2.79 -5.33
CA ILE A 58 10.94 1.43 -5.90
C ILE A 58 10.69 1.45 -7.42
N GLY A 59 9.93 2.42 -7.92
CA GLY A 59 9.50 2.45 -9.32
C GLY A 59 8.47 1.37 -9.68
N ALA A 60 7.70 0.87 -8.70
CA ALA A 60 6.62 -0.08 -8.95
C ALA A 60 5.45 0.56 -9.73
N GLU A 61 4.73 -0.25 -10.51
CA GLU A 61 3.58 0.20 -11.31
C GLU A 61 2.29 0.35 -10.48
N ALA A 62 2.19 -0.36 -9.36
CA ALA A 62 1.05 -0.30 -8.45
C ALA A 62 1.46 -0.74 -7.03
N LEU A 63 0.65 -0.35 -6.04
CA LEU A 63 0.76 -0.80 -4.66
C LEU A 63 -0.41 -1.72 -4.30
N ALA A 64 -0.13 -2.84 -3.64
CA ALA A 64 -1.15 -3.69 -3.02
C ALA A 64 -1.13 -3.55 -1.48
N ALA A 65 -2.29 -3.35 -0.85
CA ALA A 65 -2.42 -3.34 0.61
C ALA A 65 -3.71 -4.02 1.10
N GLY A 66 -3.66 -4.65 2.26
CA GLY A 66 -4.81 -5.40 2.82
C GLY A 66 -5.70 -4.63 3.80
N ASN A 67 -5.41 -3.35 4.05
CA ASN A 67 -6.13 -2.55 5.04
C ASN A 67 -6.67 -1.27 4.41
N ILE A 68 -7.99 -1.04 4.52
CA ILE A 68 -8.67 0.12 3.90
C ILE A 68 -8.16 1.47 4.41
N GLY A 69 -7.84 1.58 5.70
CA GLY A 69 -7.26 2.81 6.27
C GLY A 69 -5.88 3.10 5.67
N CYS A 70 -5.04 2.08 5.52
CA CYS A 70 -3.77 2.20 4.80
C CYS A 70 -3.96 2.60 3.34
N LEU A 71 -4.88 1.94 2.63
CA LEU A 71 -5.17 2.21 1.22
C LEU A 71 -5.51 3.69 1.01
N VAL A 72 -6.52 4.19 1.73
CA VAL A 72 -7.00 5.58 1.60
C VAL A 72 -5.92 6.59 1.98
N GLN A 73 -5.22 6.37 3.09
CA GLN A 73 -4.19 7.29 3.57
C GLN A 73 -2.99 7.35 2.62
N ILE A 74 -2.51 6.20 2.13
CA ILE A 74 -1.39 6.14 1.20
C ILE A 74 -1.79 6.78 -0.14
N GLN A 75 -2.98 6.47 -0.65
CA GLN A 75 -3.47 7.06 -1.89
C GLN A 75 -3.58 8.59 -1.81
N LYS A 76 -4.09 9.13 -0.68
CA LYS A 76 -4.14 10.57 -0.43
C LYS A 76 -2.75 11.21 -0.47
N LEU A 77 -1.77 10.56 0.16
CA LEU A 77 -0.39 11.06 0.26
C LEU A 77 0.36 10.99 -1.08
N LEU A 78 0.15 9.94 -1.87
CA LEU A 78 0.69 9.81 -3.23
C LEU A 78 0.09 10.85 -4.17
N ALA A 79 -1.24 11.08 -4.10
CA ALA A 79 -1.88 12.14 -4.88
C ALA A 79 -1.35 13.52 -4.48
N GLY A 80 -1.19 13.78 -3.18
CA GLY A 80 -0.65 15.04 -2.67
C GLY A 80 0.82 15.29 -2.99
N SER A 81 1.61 14.25 -3.29
CA SER A 81 3.02 14.39 -3.70
C SER A 81 3.19 14.68 -5.21
N GLY A 82 2.09 14.78 -5.96
CA GLY A 82 2.12 14.95 -7.43
C GLY A 82 2.48 13.69 -8.21
N HIS A 83 2.62 12.55 -7.54
CA HIS A 83 2.99 11.27 -8.15
C HIS A 83 1.92 10.22 -7.81
N PRO A 84 0.73 10.30 -8.42
CA PRO A 84 -0.31 9.32 -8.18
C PRO A 84 0.17 7.94 -8.66
N LEU A 85 0.01 6.94 -7.79
CA LEU A 85 0.28 5.54 -8.10
C LEU A 85 -1.02 4.75 -7.87
N PRO A 86 -1.41 3.80 -8.75
CA PRO A 86 -2.53 2.91 -8.50
C PRO A 86 -2.34 2.14 -7.18
N VAL A 87 -3.35 2.20 -6.32
CA VAL A 87 -3.36 1.53 -5.02
C VAL A 87 -4.55 0.57 -5.00
N TYR A 88 -4.28 -0.72 -4.84
CA TYR A 88 -5.28 -1.79 -4.87
C TYR A 88 -5.35 -2.54 -3.54
N HIS A 89 -6.55 -2.94 -3.15
CA HIS A 89 -6.70 -4.01 -2.19
C HIS A 89 -6.14 -5.31 -2.78
N THR A 90 -5.50 -6.17 -1.98
CA THR A 90 -4.94 -7.44 -2.46
C THR A 90 -5.97 -8.28 -3.23
N ILE A 91 -7.25 -8.26 -2.81
CA ILE A 91 -8.33 -8.98 -3.52
C ILE A 91 -8.63 -8.42 -4.92
N GLN A 92 -8.43 -7.11 -5.13
CA GLN A 92 -8.64 -6.50 -6.45
C GLN A 92 -7.56 -6.96 -7.42
N VAL A 93 -6.32 -7.09 -6.96
CA VAL A 93 -5.23 -7.64 -7.79
C VAL A 93 -5.54 -9.09 -8.19
N LEU A 94 -6.02 -9.91 -7.24
CA LEU A 94 -6.45 -11.29 -7.53
C LEU A 94 -7.62 -11.33 -8.51
N ALA A 95 -8.61 -10.46 -8.35
CA ALA A 95 -9.73 -10.37 -9.26
C ALA A 95 -9.28 -9.96 -10.67
N LEU A 96 -8.37 -8.99 -10.82
CA LEU A 96 -7.83 -8.60 -12.11
C LEU A 96 -7.10 -9.77 -12.79
N ALA A 97 -6.28 -10.50 -12.05
CA ALA A 97 -5.60 -11.68 -12.57
C ALA A 97 -6.56 -12.79 -13.00
N TYR A 98 -7.63 -13.03 -12.24
CA TYR A 98 -8.62 -14.05 -12.55
C TYR A 98 -9.40 -13.78 -13.85
N HIS A 99 -9.69 -12.51 -14.15
CA HIS A 99 -10.42 -12.12 -15.37
C HIS A 99 -9.51 -11.90 -16.60
N SER A 100 -8.19 -11.93 -16.42
CA SER A 100 -7.21 -11.71 -17.50
C SER A 100 -6.68 -13.01 -18.11
N GLY A 101 -7.10 -14.18 -17.59
CA GLY A 101 -6.83 -15.51 -18.14
C GLY A 101 -8.04 -16.06 -18.88
#